data_AF-A0A7C7IDB8-F1
#
_entry.id   AF-A0A7C7IDB8-F1
#
_cell.length_a   1.000
_cell.length_b   1.000
_cell.length_c   1.000
_cell.angle_alpha   90.00
_cell.angle_beta   90.00
_cell.angle_gamma   90.00
#
_symmetry.space_group_name_H-M   'P 1'
#
loop_
_entity.id
_entity.type
_entity.pdbx_description
1 polymer ?
#
loop_
_entity_poly.entity_id
_entity_poly.type
_entity_poly.pdbx_seq_one_letter_code
_entity_poly.pdbx_strand_id
1 'polypeptide(L)'
;MRNKSVPSILSIALLLVVLISPPAISESNDGTTPELMTRIMMFPPNAEVTGMHIDANGNFFVNAMHPDNDNYRATIGVINGIDWNNLPSSIPELASSSSESDTWHGIRTSYGYYQVLRQDGDVFSEGGVVGGIYAADDGNRMFTSEKPDYNAFVPLNEDGSRGYLYTAWEDRPSGISKLEIEWNTTSTEWEVLGGMMLDLSSVNGGWVFCFGSMSPWETPLLSEELYFSDTRDWNDETYSYHSDQASLEDYLGYYPNPYDYGYIME
;
A
#
# COMPACT_ATOMS: atom_id res chain seq x y z
N MET A 1 -32.73 -63.45 -37.83
CA MET A 1 -33.39 -63.09 -36.55
C MET A 1 -32.37 -63.08 -35.43
N ARG A 2 -32.20 -61.92 -34.79
CA ARG A 2 -31.72 -61.66 -33.41
C ARG A 2 -30.29 -62.13 -33.08
N ASN A 3 -29.33 -61.21 -33.18
CA ASN A 3 -28.84 -60.32 -32.10
C ASN A 3 -28.16 -61.08 -30.96
N LYS A 4 -26.83 -61.16 -31.03
CA LYS A 4 -25.94 -61.38 -29.89
C LYS A 4 -25.51 -60.01 -29.35
N SER A 5 -25.66 -59.90 -28.04
CA SER A 5 -25.13 -58.92 -27.08
C SER A 5 -23.94 -58.06 -27.53
N VAL A 6 -24.14 -56.74 -27.47
CA VAL A 6 -23.07 -55.73 -27.30
C VAL A 6 -23.29 -55.08 -25.93
N PRO A 7 -22.37 -55.19 -24.97
CA PRO A 7 -22.36 -54.28 -23.83
C PRO A 7 -21.80 -52.94 -24.30
N SER A 8 -22.55 -51.86 -24.06
CA SER A 8 -22.09 -50.49 -24.25
C SER A 8 -20.88 -50.23 -23.35
N ILE A 9 -19.72 -50.00 -23.97
CA ILE A 9 -18.60 -49.36 -23.28
C ILE A 9 -18.98 -47.89 -23.19
N LEU A 10 -19.40 -47.46 -22.00
CA LEU A 10 -19.58 -46.05 -21.69
C LEU A 10 -18.18 -45.42 -21.66
N SER A 11 -17.79 -44.73 -22.73
CA SER A 11 -16.60 -43.89 -22.74
C SER A 11 -16.83 -42.71 -21.79
N ILE A 12 -16.27 -42.77 -20.59
CA ILE A 12 -16.09 -41.59 -19.74
C ILE A 12 -14.93 -40.81 -20.35
N ALA A 13 -15.24 -39.86 -21.22
CA ALA A 13 -14.30 -38.81 -21.59
C ALA A 13 -14.24 -37.83 -20.41
N LEU A 14 -13.22 -37.98 -19.58
CA LEU A 14 -12.87 -37.00 -18.56
C LEU A 14 -12.30 -35.78 -19.29
N LEU A 15 -13.11 -34.74 -19.48
CA LEU A 15 -12.63 -33.44 -19.97
C LEU A 15 -11.85 -32.78 -18.83
N LEU A 16 -10.54 -33.05 -18.76
CA LEU A 16 -9.63 -32.29 -17.91
C LEU A 16 -9.35 -30.96 -18.63
N VAL A 17 -10.20 -29.95 -18.40
CA VAL A 17 -9.85 -28.57 -18.76
C VAL A 17 -8.79 -28.11 -17.77
N VAL A 18 -7.53 -28.33 -18.11
CA VAL A 18 -6.44 -27.61 -17.47
C VAL A 18 -6.61 -26.15 -17.90
N LEU A 19 -7.03 -25.31 -16.98
CA LEU A 19 -6.85 -23.86 -17.09
C LEU A 19 -5.35 -23.61 -17.03
N ILE A 20 -4.69 -23.72 -18.19
CA ILE A 20 -3.34 -23.23 -18.37
C ILE A 20 -3.52 -21.71 -18.44
N SER A 21 -3.39 -21.02 -17.31
CA SER A 21 -3.10 -19.59 -17.35
C SER A 21 -1.87 -19.45 -18.25
N PRO A 22 -1.90 -18.59 -19.29
CA PRO A 22 -0.69 -18.32 -20.04
C PRO A 22 0.38 -17.90 -19.03
N PRO A 23 1.60 -18.44 -19.10
CA PRO A 23 2.68 -17.87 -18.30
C PRO A 23 2.70 -16.38 -18.60
N ALA A 24 2.76 -15.55 -17.56
CA ALA A 24 3.08 -14.15 -17.72
C ALA A 24 4.46 -14.11 -18.38
N ILE A 25 4.47 -14.00 -19.70
CA ILE A 25 5.67 -13.69 -20.45
C ILE A 25 5.96 -12.26 -20.05
N SER A 26 7.01 -12.04 -19.25
CA SER A 26 7.59 -10.71 -19.18
C SER A 26 7.92 -10.34 -20.62
N GLU A 27 7.25 -9.36 -21.18
CA GLU A 27 7.70 -8.79 -22.44
C GLU A 27 9.11 -8.24 -22.18
N SER A 28 10.12 -8.99 -22.61
CA SER A 28 11.44 -8.44 -22.89
C SER A 28 11.33 -7.60 -24.17
N ASN A 29 10.50 -6.57 -24.14
CA ASN A 29 10.67 -5.48 -25.05
C ASN A 29 11.86 -4.70 -24.50
N ASP A 30 12.95 -4.65 -25.26
CA ASP A 30 13.94 -3.55 -25.22
C ASP A 30 13.23 -2.23 -25.60
N GLY A 31 12.14 -1.93 -24.91
CA GLY A 31 11.35 -0.74 -25.06
C GLY A 31 12.16 0.39 -24.44
N THR A 32 13.04 0.97 -25.24
CA THR A 32 13.61 2.28 -24.97
C THR A 32 12.46 3.20 -24.56
N THR A 33 12.57 3.79 -23.37
CA THR A 33 11.62 4.79 -22.90
C THR A 33 11.48 5.87 -23.98
N PRO A 34 10.26 6.29 -24.37
CA PRO A 34 10.11 7.37 -25.34
C PRO A 34 10.95 8.57 -24.94
N GLU A 35 11.55 9.31 -25.89
CA GLU A 35 12.49 10.43 -25.63
C GLU A 35 11.96 11.51 -24.64
N LEU A 36 10.67 11.50 -24.32
CA LEU A 36 9.98 12.43 -23.42
C LEU A 36 9.63 11.86 -22.02
N MET A 37 9.97 10.61 -21.72
CA MET A 37 9.78 10.03 -20.38
C MET A 37 11.12 9.56 -19.84
N THR A 38 11.35 9.76 -18.54
CA THR A 38 12.56 9.31 -17.85
C THR A 38 12.14 8.40 -16.71
N ARG A 39 12.62 7.15 -16.71
CA ARG A 39 12.43 6.26 -15.57
C ARG A 39 13.28 6.75 -14.41
N ILE A 40 12.63 7.21 -13.34
CA ILE A 40 13.33 7.74 -12.18
C ILE A 40 13.40 6.78 -11.00
N MET A 41 12.49 5.81 -10.95
CA MET A 41 12.41 4.83 -9.87
C MET A 41 12.13 3.42 -10.40
N MET A 42 12.55 2.42 -9.63
CA MET A 42 12.22 1.02 -9.85
C MET A 42 11.96 0.34 -8.51
N PHE A 43 10.89 -0.44 -8.46
CA PHE A 43 10.34 -1.01 -7.24
C PHE A 43 10.61 -2.51 -7.17
N PRO A 44 10.49 -3.12 -5.98
CA PRO A 44 10.50 -4.57 -5.84
C PRO A 44 9.44 -5.25 -6.72
N PRO A 45 9.62 -6.55 -7.06
CA PRO A 45 8.61 -7.33 -7.77
C PRO A 45 7.23 -7.22 -7.13
N ASN A 46 6.20 -7.12 -7.98
CA ASN A 46 4.78 -6.97 -7.62
C ASN A 46 4.40 -5.73 -6.80
N ALA A 47 5.36 -4.89 -6.43
CA ALA A 47 5.07 -3.72 -5.64
C ALA A 47 4.35 -2.66 -6.46
N GLU A 48 3.34 -2.03 -5.87
CA GLU A 48 2.74 -0.81 -6.39
C GLU A 48 3.47 0.43 -5.88
N VAL A 49 3.50 1.47 -6.71
CA VAL A 49 4.08 2.78 -6.39
C VAL A 49 2.98 3.66 -5.82
N THR A 50 3.05 3.94 -4.53
CA THR A 50 1.99 4.64 -3.82
C THR A 50 2.54 5.72 -2.90
N GLY A 51 1.66 6.52 -2.29
CA GLY A 51 2.06 7.46 -1.25
C GLY A 51 2.99 8.59 -1.69
N MET A 52 2.96 8.98 -2.96
CA MET A 52 3.83 10.04 -3.46
C MET A 52 3.49 11.40 -2.81
N HIS A 53 4.40 11.93 -1.98
CA HIS A 53 4.23 13.22 -1.31
C HIS A 53 5.55 13.99 -1.29
N ILE A 54 5.54 15.25 -1.77
CA ILE A 54 6.69 16.15 -1.71
C ILE A 54 6.35 17.27 -0.73
N ASP A 55 7.16 17.44 0.31
CA ASP A 55 6.97 18.51 1.29
C ASP A 55 7.53 19.87 0.81
N ALA A 56 7.39 20.91 1.64
CA ALA A 56 7.87 22.25 1.31
C ALA A 56 9.40 22.35 1.15
N ASN A 57 10.15 21.42 1.73
CA ASN A 57 11.60 21.34 1.65
C ASN A 57 12.10 20.47 0.49
N GLY A 58 11.19 19.86 -0.27
CA GLY A 58 11.51 19.01 -1.41
C GLY A 58 11.84 17.57 -1.03
N ASN A 59 11.51 17.13 0.18
CA ASN A 59 11.64 15.72 0.57
C ASN A 59 10.52 14.93 -0.10
N PHE A 60 10.89 13.90 -0.86
CA PHE A 60 9.93 13.08 -1.58
C PHE A 60 9.69 11.74 -0.87
N PHE A 61 8.57 11.65 -0.17
CA PHE A 61 8.06 10.43 0.45
C PHE A 61 7.35 9.57 -0.60
N VAL A 62 7.63 8.27 -0.56
CA VAL A 62 7.06 7.28 -1.49
C VAL A 62 7.12 5.90 -0.85
N ASN A 63 6.10 5.09 -1.12
CA ASN A 63 5.94 3.78 -0.52
C ASN A 63 6.04 2.68 -1.57
N ALA A 64 6.55 1.51 -1.17
CA ALA A 64 6.41 0.28 -1.92
C ALA A 64 5.29 -0.55 -1.29
N MET A 65 4.19 -0.67 -1.99
CA MET A 65 2.98 -1.34 -1.52
C MET A 65 2.96 -2.80 -1.97
N HIS A 66 2.61 -3.72 -1.07
CA HIS A 66 2.40 -5.16 -1.27
C HIS A 66 3.38 -5.83 -2.26
N PRO A 67 4.71 -5.70 -2.04
CA PRO A 67 5.66 -6.38 -2.89
C PRO A 67 5.49 -7.90 -2.77
N ASP A 68 6.18 -8.65 -3.64
CA ASP A 68 6.31 -10.09 -3.48
C ASP A 68 6.89 -10.45 -2.10
N ASN A 69 6.05 -10.99 -1.23
CA ASN A 69 6.36 -11.18 0.17
C ASN A 69 7.28 -12.37 0.45
N ASP A 70 7.68 -13.14 -0.57
CA ASP A 70 8.72 -14.17 -0.44
C ASP A 70 10.06 -13.55 -0.01
N ASN A 71 10.34 -12.32 -0.45
CA ASN A 71 11.66 -11.68 -0.28
C ASN A 71 11.58 -10.21 0.15
N TYR A 72 10.41 -9.58 0.08
CA TYR A 72 10.26 -8.14 0.29
C TYR A 72 9.16 -7.84 1.30
N ARG A 73 9.30 -6.69 1.96
CA ARG A 73 8.30 -6.12 2.86
C ARG A 73 7.86 -4.78 2.31
N ALA A 74 6.61 -4.43 2.52
CA ALA A 74 6.09 -3.12 2.19
C ALA A 74 6.88 -2.05 2.96
N THR A 75 7.12 -0.89 2.33
CA THR A 75 8.00 0.13 2.89
C THR A 75 7.33 1.48 2.92
N ILE A 76 7.55 2.20 4.02
CA ILE A 76 7.38 3.65 4.13
C ILE A 76 8.77 4.26 4.01
N GLY A 77 8.96 5.18 3.08
CA GLY A 77 10.28 5.76 2.86
C GLY A 77 10.29 7.13 2.22
N VAL A 78 11.51 7.63 2.03
CA VAL A 78 11.82 8.98 1.54
C VAL A 78 13.05 8.93 0.64
N ILE A 79 13.07 9.76 -0.40
CA ILE A 79 14.23 9.93 -1.28
C ILE A 79 15.03 11.14 -0.80
N ASN A 80 16.27 10.88 -0.40
CA ASN A 80 17.20 11.89 0.12
C ASN A 80 18.23 12.33 -0.92
N GLY A 81 18.94 13.42 -0.58
CA GLY A 81 20.06 13.97 -1.35
C GLY A 81 19.66 14.89 -2.51
N ILE A 82 18.36 15.16 -2.67
CA ILE A 82 17.80 16.03 -3.71
C ILE A 82 16.64 16.84 -3.14
N ASP A 83 16.54 18.09 -3.59
CA ASP A 83 15.34 18.90 -3.48
C ASP A 83 14.43 18.66 -4.69
N TRP A 84 13.33 17.94 -4.48
CA TRP A 84 12.36 17.62 -5.53
C TRP A 84 11.50 18.81 -5.97
N ASN A 85 11.51 19.93 -5.22
CA ASN A 85 10.90 21.18 -5.66
C ASN A 85 11.79 21.95 -6.64
N ASN A 86 13.08 21.59 -6.75
CA ASN A 86 14.06 22.28 -7.59
C ASN A 86 14.93 21.30 -8.40
N LEU A 87 14.28 20.53 -9.26
CA LEU A 87 14.94 19.54 -10.11
C LEU A 87 15.72 20.21 -11.26
N PRO A 88 16.88 19.62 -11.67
CA PRO A 88 17.59 20.07 -12.87
C PRO A 88 16.76 19.82 -14.14
N SER A 89 17.12 20.49 -15.24
CA SER A 89 16.43 20.32 -16.54
C SER A 89 16.52 18.91 -17.13
N SER A 90 17.40 18.06 -16.60
CA SER A 90 17.56 16.66 -16.99
C SER A 90 17.97 15.83 -15.78
N ILE A 91 17.32 14.68 -15.62
CA ILE A 91 17.63 13.69 -14.58
C ILE A 91 18.20 12.44 -15.29
N PRO A 92 19.24 11.78 -14.74
CA PRO A 92 19.72 10.52 -15.30
C PRO A 92 18.58 9.49 -15.41
N GLU A 93 18.54 8.72 -16.49
CA GLU A 93 17.57 7.63 -16.60
C GLU A 93 18.03 6.41 -15.80
N LEU A 94 17.13 5.82 -15.03
CA LEU A 94 17.36 4.52 -14.39
C LEU A 94 17.25 3.43 -15.44
N ALA A 95 18.26 2.55 -15.51
CA ALA A 95 18.22 1.39 -16.39
C ALA A 95 16.97 0.53 -16.13
N SER A 96 16.31 0.09 -17.20
CA SER A 96 15.14 -0.80 -17.13
C SER A 96 15.48 -2.20 -16.63
N SER A 97 16.75 -2.60 -16.67
CA SER A 97 17.25 -3.83 -16.06
C SER A 97 17.70 -3.62 -14.61
N SER A 98 17.34 -4.56 -13.75
CA SER A 98 17.85 -4.69 -12.37
C SER A 98 18.38 -6.09 -12.12
N SER A 99 19.23 -6.20 -11.09
CA SER A 99 19.47 -7.41 -10.34
C SER A 99 18.67 -7.39 -9.04
N GLU A 100 18.43 -8.56 -8.45
CA GLU A 100 17.75 -8.70 -7.15
C GLU A 100 18.43 -7.87 -6.06
N SER A 101 19.77 -7.85 -6.02
CA SER A 101 20.54 -7.04 -5.07
C SER A 101 20.30 -5.53 -5.21
N ASP A 102 19.85 -5.06 -6.39
CA ASP A 102 19.61 -3.64 -6.58
C ASP A 102 18.29 -3.18 -5.94
N THR A 103 17.30 -4.06 -5.79
CA THR A 103 15.98 -3.75 -5.17
C THR A 103 15.81 -4.39 -3.79
N TRP A 104 16.75 -5.22 -3.33
CA TRP A 104 16.66 -5.96 -2.07
C TRP A 104 16.40 -5.09 -0.84
N HIS A 105 16.89 -3.83 -0.84
CA HIS A 105 16.64 -2.87 0.24
C HIS A 105 15.41 -1.99 0.02
N GLY A 106 14.64 -2.21 -1.06
CA GLY A 106 13.46 -1.41 -1.43
C GLY A 106 13.58 -0.76 -2.81
N ILE A 107 13.23 0.53 -2.88
CA ILE A 107 13.12 1.28 -4.14
C ILE A 107 14.51 1.72 -4.62
N ARG A 108 14.77 1.55 -5.91
CA ARG A 108 15.92 2.16 -6.60
C ARG A 108 15.54 3.50 -7.17
N THR A 109 16.48 4.44 -7.12
CA THR A 109 16.33 5.80 -7.63
C THR A 109 17.43 6.10 -8.64
N SER A 110 17.09 6.75 -9.75
CA SER A 110 18.08 7.29 -10.70
C SER A 110 18.85 8.48 -10.15
N TYR A 111 18.22 9.21 -9.24
CA TYR A 111 18.69 10.45 -8.68
C TYR A 111 18.28 10.44 -7.21
N GLY A 112 19.26 10.64 -6.33
CA GLY A 112 19.08 10.55 -4.87
C GLY A 112 19.17 9.12 -4.39
N TYR A 113 18.91 8.90 -3.11
CA TYR A 113 18.89 7.57 -2.52
C TYR A 113 17.63 7.38 -1.69
N TYR A 114 16.99 6.23 -1.88
CA TYR A 114 15.85 5.84 -1.08
C TYR A 114 16.29 5.39 0.31
N GLN A 115 15.65 5.95 1.33
CA GLN A 115 15.77 5.55 2.72
C GLN A 115 14.46 4.91 3.17
N VAL A 116 14.55 3.68 3.67
CA VAL A 116 13.44 3.03 4.38
C VAL A 116 13.33 3.63 5.78
N LEU A 117 12.18 4.20 6.11
CA LEU A 117 11.87 4.69 7.46
C LEU A 117 11.34 3.54 8.33
N ARG A 118 10.36 2.80 7.80
CA ARG A 118 9.75 1.62 8.42
C ARG A 118 9.23 0.64 7.38
N GLN A 119 9.04 -0.60 7.79
CA GLN A 119 8.39 -1.65 7.01
C GLN A 119 7.18 -2.23 7.76
N ASP A 120 6.21 -2.78 7.03
CA ASP A 120 5.06 -3.46 7.62
C ASP A 120 5.51 -4.54 8.62
N GLY A 121 4.91 -4.58 9.80
CA GLY A 121 5.27 -5.53 10.86
C GLY A 121 6.44 -5.11 11.76
N ASP A 122 7.14 -3.99 11.47
CA ASP A 122 8.12 -3.44 12.40
C ASP A 122 7.44 -3.06 13.71
N VAL A 123 8.08 -3.38 14.84
CA VAL A 123 7.52 -3.15 16.18
C VAL A 123 7.70 -1.68 16.59
N PHE A 124 6.64 -1.04 17.06
CA PHE A 124 6.73 0.27 17.70
C PHE A 124 7.19 0.14 19.16
N SER A 125 7.98 1.11 19.63
CA SER A 125 8.43 1.17 21.03
C SER A 125 7.26 1.26 22.02
N GLU A 126 6.18 1.92 21.61
CA GLU A 126 4.96 2.16 22.35
C GLU A 126 4.01 0.96 22.34
N GLY A 127 4.29 -0.05 21.50
CA GLY A 127 3.47 -1.24 21.32
C GLY A 127 2.76 -1.28 19.96
N GLY A 128 2.44 -2.49 19.52
CA GLY A 128 1.88 -2.75 18.21
C GLY A 128 2.94 -2.81 17.09
N VAL A 129 2.47 -2.87 15.85
CA VAL A 129 3.34 -2.96 14.66
C VAL A 129 2.90 -1.98 13.58
N VAL A 130 3.85 -1.55 12.75
CA VAL A 130 3.60 -0.78 11.52
C VAL A 130 2.64 -1.57 10.62
N GLY A 131 1.57 -0.93 10.15
CA GLY A 131 0.52 -1.58 9.36
C GLY A 131 -0.43 -2.49 10.15
N GLY A 132 -0.27 -2.61 11.47
CA GLY A 132 -1.19 -3.42 12.28
C GLY A 132 -2.59 -2.82 12.31
N ILE A 133 -3.60 -3.63 11.97
CA ILE A 133 -5.03 -3.27 12.10
C ILE A 133 -5.58 -3.96 13.35
N TYR A 134 -6.17 -3.16 14.25
CA TYR A 134 -6.63 -3.60 15.57
C TYR A 134 -8.13 -3.35 15.68
N ALA A 135 -8.88 -4.36 16.10
CA ALA A 135 -10.34 -4.27 16.23
C ALA A 135 -10.73 -3.22 17.27
N ALA A 136 -11.77 -2.44 16.99
CA ALA A 136 -12.28 -1.40 17.87
C ALA A 136 -13.05 -1.97 19.07
N ASP A 137 -13.61 -3.17 18.96
CA ASP A 137 -14.44 -3.80 19.99
C ASP A 137 -13.63 -4.42 21.13
N ASP A 138 -12.52 -5.09 20.81
CA ASP A 138 -11.70 -5.86 21.76
C ASP A 138 -10.21 -5.50 21.76
N GLY A 139 -9.76 -4.67 20.82
CA GLY A 139 -8.36 -4.22 20.70
C GLY A 139 -7.38 -5.27 20.15
N ASN A 140 -7.85 -6.45 19.76
CA ASN A 140 -6.99 -7.49 19.21
C ASN A 140 -6.52 -7.11 17.80
N ARG A 141 -5.28 -7.50 17.47
CA ARG A 141 -4.76 -7.33 16.12
C ARG A 141 -5.46 -8.31 15.18
N MET A 142 -6.18 -7.78 14.19
CA MET A 142 -6.83 -8.56 13.14
C MET A 142 -5.79 -9.07 12.14
N PHE A 143 -4.97 -8.17 11.60
CA PHE A 143 -3.90 -8.48 10.65
C PHE A 143 -2.83 -7.38 10.60
N THR A 144 -1.78 -7.60 9.82
CA THR A 144 -0.80 -6.57 9.44
C THR A 144 -0.98 -6.29 7.96
N SER A 145 -1.32 -5.05 7.62
CA SER A 145 -1.42 -4.58 6.25
C SER A 145 -0.05 -4.46 5.61
N GLU A 146 0.06 -4.91 4.37
CA GLU A 146 1.22 -4.72 3.50
C GLU A 146 0.96 -3.57 2.50
N LYS A 147 -0.06 -2.74 2.75
CA LYS A 147 -0.61 -1.79 1.77
C LYS A 147 -0.47 -0.32 2.17
N PRO A 148 0.74 0.20 2.44
CA PRO A 148 0.92 1.61 2.68
C PRO A 148 0.60 2.38 1.40
N ASP A 149 -0.22 3.42 1.50
CA ASP A 149 -0.58 4.29 0.38
C ASP A 149 -0.31 5.75 0.72
N TYR A 150 -1.30 6.64 0.74
CA TYR A 150 -1.10 8.08 0.93
C TYR A 150 -0.16 8.45 2.10
N ASN A 151 0.86 9.26 1.80
CA ASN A 151 1.72 9.89 2.81
C ASN A 151 1.36 11.37 2.98
N ALA A 152 1.42 11.84 4.22
CA ALA A 152 1.31 13.25 4.57
C ALA A 152 2.34 13.62 5.64
N PHE A 153 3.18 14.60 5.34
CA PHE A 153 4.14 15.14 6.31
C PHE A 153 3.61 16.43 6.94
N VAL A 154 3.56 16.47 8.27
CA VAL A 154 3.17 17.63 9.08
C VAL A 154 4.39 18.11 9.87
N PRO A 155 4.96 19.28 9.54
CA PRO A 155 6.14 19.78 10.24
C PRO A 155 5.82 20.18 11.68
N LEU A 156 6.78 19.94 12.59
CA LEU A 156 6.73 20.35 13.99
C LEU A 156 7.61 21.58 14.29
N ASN A 157 8.35 22.05 13.29
CA ASN A 157 9.23 23.21 13.33
C ASN A 157 9.27 23.92 11.97
N GLU A 158 9.63 25.21 12.01
CA GLU A 158 9.55 26.12 10.87
C GLU A 158 10.44 25.71 9.68
N ASP A 159 11.59 25.09 9.94
CA ASP A 159 12.50 24.57 8.93
C ASP A 159 12.13 23.17 8.45
N GLY A 160 11.05 22.57 8.98
CA GLY A 160 10.55 21.25 8.58
C GLY A 160 11.55 20.10 8.79
N SER A 161 12.55 20.27 9.67
CA SER A 161 13.53 19.23 9.98
C SER A 161 13.02 18.19 10.98
N ARG A 162 11.82 18.37 11.53
CA ARG A 162 11.11 17.40 12.36
C ARG A 162 9.63 17.44 12.04
N GLY A 163 8.96 16.29 12.06
CA GLY A 163 7.53 16.24 11.77
C GLY A 163 6.87 14.91 12.06
N TYR A 164 5.56 14.88 11.88
CA TYR A 164 4.79 13.66 11.82
C TYR A 164 4.58 13.25 10.37
N LEU A 165 4.98 12.02 10.02
CA LEU A 165 4.61 11.37 8.77
C LEU A 165 3.41 10.46 9.04
N TYR A 166 2.27 10.83 8.48
CA TYR A 166 1.08 10.01 8.44
C TYR A 166 1.09 9.16 7.18
N THR A 167 0.82 7.87 7.30
CA THR A 167 0.71 6.95 6.17
C THR A 167 -0.60 6.18 6.27
N ALA A 168 -1.41 6.27 5.22
CA ALA A 168 -2.61 5.48 5.02
C ALA A 168 -2.27 4.01 4.74
N TRP A 169 -3.14 3.10 5.17
CA TRP A 169 -3.06 1.67 4.88
C TRP A 169 -4.33 1.23 4.16
N GLU A 170 -4.19 0.88 2.89
CA GLU A 170 -5.28 0.67 1.94
C GLU A 170 -5.93 -0.73 2.09
N ASP A 171 -6.57 -0.96 3.25
CA ASP A 171 -7.22 -2.23 3.58
C ASP A 171 -8.67 -2.05 4.08
N ARG A 172 -9.32 -3.18 4.41
CA ARG A 172 -10.71 -3.26 4.85
C ARG A 172 -10.77 -4.15 6.12
N PRO A 173 -10.77 -3.57 7.34
CA PRO A 173 -10.66 -2.15 7.66
C PRO A 173 -9.30 -1.54 7.30
N SER A 174 -9.29 -0.23 7.05
CA SER A 174 -8.07 0.55 6.84
C SER A 174 -7.41 0.97 8.15
N GLY A 175 -6.18 1.46 8.04
CA GLY A 175 -5.43 2.02 9.16
C GLY A 175 -4.67 3.28 8.77
N ILE A 176 -4.17 3.97 9.78
CA ILE A 176 -3.26 5.11 9.62
C ILE A 176 -2.11 4.92 10.60
N SER A 177 -0.87 4.89 10.11
CA SER A 177 0.31 5.00 10.97
C SER A 177 0.73 6.45 11.09
N LYS A 178 1.19 6.85 12.28
CA LYS A 178 1.85 8.13 12.54
C LYS A 178 3.27 7.85 13.01
N LEU A 179 4.27 8.30 12.25
CA LEU A 179 5.68 8.26 12.62
C LEU A 179 6.15 9.66 13.01
N GLU A 180 6.92 9.78 14.07
CA GLU A 180 7.68 11.00 14.35
C GLU A 180 9.08 10.86 13.78
N ILE A 181 9.45 11.78 12.88
CA ILE A 181 10.75 11.73 12.19
C ILE A 181 11.50 13.06 12.34
N GLU A 182 12.84 12.98 12.43
CA GLU A 182 13.73 14.14 12.56
C GLU A 182 14.96 13.97 11.66
N TRP A 183 15.34 15.02 10.95
CA TRP A 183 16.52 15.03 10.09
C TRP A 183 17.80 15.11 10.91
N ASN A 184 18.65 14.10 10.80
CA ASN A 184 19.96 14.09 11.42
C ASN A 184 21.02 14.65 10.46
N THR A 185 21.54 15.83 10.80
CA THR A 185 22.56 16.52 9.99
C THR A 185 23.94 15.85 9.97
N THR A 186 24.21 14.94 10.91
CA THR A 186 25.47 14.18 10.98
C THR A 186 25.44 12.95 10.07
N SER A 187 24.37 12.15 10.13
CA SER A 187 24.21 10.99 9.25
C SER A 187 23.66 11.35 7.87
N THR A 188 23.08 12.55 7.71
CA THR A 188 22.36 12.98 6.51
C THR A 188 21.18 12.04 6.18
N GLU A 189 20.46 11.62 7.21
CA GLU A 189 19.32 10.71 7.10
C GLU A 189 18.21 11.15 8.07
N TRP A 190 16.99 10.71 7.79
CA TRP A 190 15.87 10.85 8.73
C TRP A 190 15.95 9.80 9.83
N GLU A 191 15.85 10.22 11.09
CA GLU A 191 15.68 9.32 12.22
C GLU A 191 14.19 9.17 12.54
N VAL A 192 13.75 7.94 12.78
CA VAL A 192 12.40 7.67 13.29
C VAL A 192 12.45 7.61 14.81
N LEU A 193 11.92 8.65 15.46
CA LEU A 193 11.97 8.84 16.91
C LEU A 193 10.92 8.00 17.66
N GLY A 194 9.79 7.71 17.02
CA GLY A 194 8.69 6.95 17.58
C GLY A 194 7.55 6.76 16.58
N GLY A 195 6.54 5.99 16.94
CA GLY A 195 5.37 5.82 16.07
C GLY A 195 4.25 4.99 16.67
N MET A 196 3.08 5.06 16.05
CA MET A 196 1.90 4.30 16.46
C MET A 196 0.93 4.12 15.27
N MET A 197 0.04 3.13 15.38
CA MET A 197 -1.21 3.11 14.61
C MET A 197 -2.23 4.02 15.31
N LEU A 198 -2.96 4.82 14.56
CA LEU A 198 -4.04 5.65 15.10
C LEU A 198 -5.27 4.80 15.44
N ASP A 199 -5.96 5.18 16.52
CA ASP A 199 -7.25 4.59 16.89
C ASP A 199 -8.38 5.29 16.11
N LEU A 200 -9.04 4.52 15.24
CA LEU A 200 -10.13 4.97 14.38
C LEU A 200 -11.51 4.57 14.91
N SER A 201 -11.59 4.01 16.13
CA SER A 201 -12.86 3.52 16.71
C SER A 201 -13.93 4.60 16.81
N SER A 202 -13.53 5.85 17.05
CA SER A 202 -14.46 6.98 17.16
C SER A 202 -15.18 7.36 15.85
N VAL A 203 -14.70 6.85 14.71
CA VAL A 203 -15.25 7.07 13.37
C VAL A 203 -15.65 5.76 12.68
N ASN A 204 -15.82 4.68 13.46
CA ASN A 204 -16.17 3.34 12.95
C ASN A 204 -15.12 2.75 11.99
N GLY A 205 -13.85 3.10 12.16
CA GLY A 205 -12.77 2.60 11.31
C GLY A 205 -12.65 3.35 10.00
N GLY A 206 -12.09 2.69 8.99
CA GLY A 206 -11.89 3.27 7.67
C GLY A 206 -11.99 2.23 6.58
N TRP A 207 -12.25 2.68 5.36
CA TRP A 207 -12.43 1.84 4.19
C TRP A 207 -11.51 2.28 3.05
N VAL A 208 -10.49 1.47 2.77
CA VAL A 208 -9.59 1.62 1.63
C VAL A 208 -8.99 3.04 1.54
N PHE A 209 -8.21 3.47 2.53
CA PHE A 209 -7.51 4.75 2.42
C PHE A 209 -6.45 4.69 1.31
N CYS A 210 -6.85 5.10 0.11
CA CYS A 210 -6.03 5.09 -1.08
C CYS A 210 -5.23 6.40 -1.16
N PHE A 211 -5.90 7.51 -1.42
CA PHE A 211 -5.25 8.81 -1.63
C PHE A 211 -5.57 9.83 -0.53
N GLY A 212 -4.97 11.02 -0.60
CA GLY A 212 -5.30 12.13 0.28
C GLY A 212 -4.68 13.45 -0.16
N SER A 213 -4.91 14.49 0.63
CA SER A 213 -4.35 15.82 0.39
C SER A 213 -4.06 16.53 1.71
N MET A 214 -3.31 17.64 1.65
CA MET A 214 -3.16 18.53 2.81
C MET A 214 -4.18 19.65 2.72
N SER A 215 -4.89 19.92 3.81
CA SER A 215 -5.77 21.08 3.91
C SER A 215 -4.96 22.39 3.93
N PRO A 216 -5.58 23.54 3.60
CA PRO A 216 -4.92 24.85 3.73
C PRO A 216 -4.51 25.23 5.17
N TRP A 217 -4.97 24.49 6.17
CA TRP A 217 -4.62 24.63 7.58
C TRP A 217 -3.75 23.46 8.07
N GLU A 218 -3.04 22.82 7.15
CA GLU A 218 -1.96 21.85 7.42
C GLU A 218 -2.42 20.57 8.12
N THR A 219 -3.63 20.11 7.84
CA THR A 219 -4.15 18.82 8.33
C THR A 219 -4.22 17.80 7.19
N PRO A 220 -3.71 16.57 7.38
CA PRO A 220 -3.90 15.49 6.42
C PRO A 220 -5.38 15.19 6.20
N LEU A 221 -5.78 15.06 4.94
CA LEU A 221 -7.12 14.65 4.52
C LEU A 221 -7.02 13.33 3.78
N LEU A 222 -7.47 12.24 4.38
CA LEU A 222 -7.40 10.89 3.82
C LEU A 222 -8.70 10.56 3.10
N SER A 223 -8.61 9.91 1.94
CA SER A 223 -9.76 9.59 1.09
C SER A 223 -10.02 8.10 1.09
N GLU A 224 -11.22 7.72 1.51
CA GLU A 224 -11.72 6.36 1.34
C GLU A 224 -12.02 6.09 -0.14
N GLU A 225 -11.45 5.03 -0.68
CA GLU A 225 -11.79 4.54 -2.01
C GLU A 225 -13.00 3.62 -1.95
N LEU A 226 -14.07 4.05 -2.62
CA LEU A 226 -15.35 3.36 -2.59
C LEU A 226 -15.59 2.51 -3.84
N TYR A 227 -15.37 1.21 -3.71
CA TYR A 227 -15.87 0.23 -4.68
C TYR A 227 -17.31 -0.19 -4.34
N PHE A 228 -18.29 0.71 -4.54
CA PHE A 228 -19.70 0.34 -4.44
C PHE A 228 -20.23 -0.10 -5.81
N SER A 229 -19.95 -1.34 -6.23
CA SER A 229 -20.77 -1.90 -7.31
C SER A 229 -22.16 -2.30 -6.81
N ASP A 230 -22.30 -2.71 -5.54
CA ASP A 230 -23.51 -3.41 -5.07
C ASP A 230 -23.94 -3.08 -3.62
N THR A 231 -23.99 -1.82 -3.19
CA THR A 231 -24.53 -1.45 -1.84
C THR A 231 -25.94 -2.00 -1.58
N ARG A 232 -26.72 -2.25 -2.65
CA ARG A 232 -28.02 -2.94 -2.59
C ARG A 232 -27.93 -4.29 -1.88
N ASP A 233 -26.82 -5.00 -2.09
CA ASP A 233 -26.61 -6.36 -1.65
C ASP A 233 -25.80 -6.39 -0.33
N TRP A 234 -25.44 -5.23 0.24
CA TRP A 234 -24.66 -5.12 1.48
C TRP A 234 -25.30 -5.86 2.66
N ASN A 235 -26.63 -5.79 2.78
CA ASN A 235 -27.38 -6.48 3.83
C ASN A 235 -28.12 -7.72 3.30
N ASP A 236 -27.82 -8.17 2.08
CA ASP A 236 -28.42 -9.37 1.50
C ASP A 236 -27.65 -10.60 1.96
N GLU A 237 -28.18 -11.34 2.94
CA GLU A 237 -27.58 -12.58 3.45
C GLU A 237 -27.34 -13.66 2.37
N THR A 238 -27.94 -13.52 1.18
CA THR A 238 -27.78 -14.45 0.06
C THR A 238 -26.68 -14.04 -0.92
N TYR A 239 -26.10 -12.85 -0.77
CA TYR A 239 -24.99 -12.40 -1.60
C TYR A 239 -23.70 -13.14 -1.21
N SER A 240 -22.89 -13.52 -2.20
CA SER A 240 -21.77 -14.43 -1.96
C SER A 240 -20.46 -13.73 -1.57
N TYR A 241 -20.38 -12.41 -1.70
CA TYR A 241 -19.16 -11.62 -1.47
C TYR A 241 -19.35 -10.69 -0.28
N HIS A 242 -19.09 -11.21 0.93
CA HIS A 242 -19.17 -10.47 2.19
C HIS A 242 -17.87 -10.43 2.99
N SER A 243 -16.73 -10.82 2.41
CA SER A 243 -15.47 -10.90 3.16
C SER A 243 -15.09 -9.58 3.82
N ASP A 244 -15.32 -8.48 3.12
CA ASP A 244 -14.94 -7.14 3.58
C ASP A 244 -15.89 -6.65 4.68
N GLN A 245 -17.20 -6.92 4.54
CA GLN A 245 -18.20 -6.64 5.58
C GLN A 245 -17.97 -7.49 6.82
N ALA A 246 -17.60 -8.77 6.66
CA ALA A 246 -17.26 -9.66 7.77
C ALA A 246 -15.99 -9.20 8.49
N SER A 247 -14.98 -8.72 7.75
CA SER A 247 -13.77 -8.13 8.32
C SER A 247 -14.10 -6.84 9.10
N LEU A 248 -14.95 -5.97 8.57
CA LEU A 248 -15.45 -4.81 9.31
C LEU A 248 -16.33 -5.19 10.51
N GLU A 249 -17.15 -6.23 10.41
CA GLU A 249 -17.97 -6.72 11.52
C GLU A 249 -17.10 -7.21 12.68
N ASP A 250 -16.03 -7.93 12.38
CA ASP A 250 -15.00 -8.34 13.37
C ASP A 250 -14.30 -7.12 13.98
N TYR A 251 -14.04 -6.07 13.19
CA TYR A 251 -13.47 -4.82 13.70
C TYR A 251 -14.42 -4.06 14.64
N LEU A 252 -15.70 -3.97 14.29
CA LEU A 252 -16.70 -3.17 15.01
C LEU A 252 -17.37 -3.92 16.18
N GLY A 253 -17.36 -5.27 16.14
CA GLY A 253 -18.18 -6.11 17.00
C GLY A 253 -19.67 -6.15 16.61
N TYR A 254 -20.05 -5.55 15.48
CA TYR A 254 -21.40 -5.57 14.91
C TYR A 254 -21.38 -5.32 13.40
N TYR A 255 -22.41 -5.79 12.69
CA TYR A 255 -22.46 -5.67 11.23
C TYR A 255 -22.38 -4.21 10.76
N PRO A 256 -21.46 -3.86 9.83
CA PRO A 256 -21.18 -2.48 9.46
C PRO A 256 -22.33 -1.84 8.66
N ASN A 257 -22.52 -0.54 8.86
CA ASN A 257 -23.40 0.28 8.03
C ASN A 257 -22.61 0.85 6.83
N PRO A 258 -23.03 0.62 5.58
CA PRO A 258 -22.28 1.11 4.41
C PRO A 258 -22.20 2.63 4.33
N TYR A 259 -23.10 3.36 4.99
CA TYR A 259 -23.12 4.82 4.99
C TYR A 259 -22.17 5.47 6.01
N ASP A 260 -21.45 4.66 6.79
CA ASP A 260 -20.41 5.15 7.69
C ASP A 260 -19.09 5.40 6.94
N TYR A 261 -18.98 4.92 5.70
CA TYR A 261 -17.78 5.01 4.86
C TYR A 261 -18.06 5.79 3.57
N GLY A 262 -16.98 6.19 2.92
CA GLY A 262 -16.99 6.98 1.70
C GLY A 262 -16.71 8.46 1.86
N TYR A 263 -16.04 8.82 2.95
CA TYR A 263 -15.79 10.19 3.31
C TYR A 263 -14.30 10.53 3.20
N ILE A 264 -14.04 11.84 3.16
CA ILE A 264 -12.72 12.36 3.43
C ILE A 264 -12.60 12.44 4.96
N MET A 265 -11.58 11.80 5.52
CA MET A 265 -11.26 11.88 6.94
C MET A 265 -10.17 12.92 7.19
N GLU A 266 -10.32 13.65 8.29
CA GLU A 266 -9.40 14.69 8.77
C GLU A 266 -8.82 14.30 10.14
#